data_AF-A0A534MQN8-F1
#
_entry.id   AF-A0A534MQN8-F1
#
_cell.length_a   1.000
_cell.length_b   1.000
_cell.length_c   1.000
_cell.angle_alpha   90.00
_cell.angle_beta   90.00
_cell.angle_gamma   90.00
#
_symmetry.space_group_name_H-M   'P 1'
#
loop_
_entity.id
_entity.type
_entity.pdbx_description
1 polymer ?
#
loop_
_entity_poly.entity_id
_entity_poly.type
_entity_poly.pdbx_seq_one_letter_code
_entity_poly.pdbx_strand_id
1 'polypeptide(L)' 'MTRTRARVRRWGSSLGIVVPSQIAKELRLKAGDEVVLEID' A
#
# COMPACT_ATOMS: atom_id res chain seq x y z
N MET A 1 10.85 1.63 11.61
CA MET A 1 9.62 1.35 10.85
C MET A 1 9.08 2.67 10.32
N THR A 2 8.93 2.80 9.00
CA THR A 2 8.49 4.05 8.37
C THR A 2 6.97 4.07 8.34
N ARG A 3 6.32 4.90 9.17
CA ARG A 3 4.87 5.14 9.08
C ARG A 3 4.61 6.19 8.02
N THR A 4 3.67 5.91 7.12
CA THR A 4 3.21 6.87 6.12
C THR A 4 1.70 7.02 6.19
N ARG A 5 1.19 8.19 5.78
CA ARG A 5 -0.24 8.34 5.51
C ARG A 5 -0.55 7.62 4.21
N ALA A 6 -1.59 6.79 4.24
CA ALA A 6 -2.15 6.13 3.07
C ALA A 6 -3.65 6.40 2.99
N ARG A 7 -4.24 6.12 1.83
CA ARG A 7 -5.69 6.27 1.62
C ARG A 7 -6.30 4.91 1.34
N VAL A 8 -7.35 4.56 2.07
CA VAL A 8 -8.21 3.42 1.73
C VAL A 8 -9.10 3.82 0.55
N ARG A 9 -9.17 2.97 -0.48
CA ARG A 9 -10.04 3.13 -1.65
C ARG A 9 -10.79 1.82 -1.93
N ARG A 10 -11.90 1.93 -2.66
CA ARG A 10 -12.66 0.78 -3.17
C ARG A 10 -12.13 0.37 -4.54
N TRP A 11 -11.85 -0.93 -4.71
CA TRP A 11 -11.48 -1.58 -5.96
C TRP A 11 -12.48 -2.71 -6.23
N GLY A 12 -13.46 -2.46 -7.10
CA GLY A 12 -14.57 -3.40 -7.31
C GLY A 12 -15.34 -3.67 -6.00
N SER A 13 -15.43 -4.94 -5.61
CA SER A 13 -16.05 -5.38 -4.35
C SER A 13 -15.13 -5.28 -3.13
N SER A 14 -13.84 -5.00 -3.31
CA SER A 14 -12.84 -5.00 -2.24
C SER A 14 -12.38 -3.60 -1.83
N LEU A 15 -11.75 -3.49 -0.66
CA LEU A 15 -10.97 -2.31 -0.27
C LEU A 15 -9.49 -2.56 -0.56
N GLY A 16 -8.79 -1.49 -0.92
CA GLY A 16 -7.35 -1.47 -1.11
C GLY A 16 -6.73 -0.25 -0.45
N ILE A 17 -5.47 -0.37 -0.03
CA ILE A 17 -4.67 0.74 0.46
C ILE A 17 -3.82 1.28 -0.68
N VAL A 18 -3.92 2.58 -0.95
CA VAL A 18 -3.07 3.25 -1.93
C VAL A 18 -1.70 3.50 -1.29
N VAL A 19 -0.70 2.73 -1.74
CA VAL A 19 0.70 2.94 -1.36
C VAL A 19 1.22 4.19 -2.09
N PRO A 20 1.74 5.21 -1.38
CA PRO A 20 2.32 6.40 -2.02
C PRO A 20 3.44 6.04 -3.00
N SER A 21 3.50 6.72 -4.13
CA SER A 21 4.44 6.40 -5.22
C SER A 21 5.91 6.50 -4.80
N GLN A 22 6.25 7.39 -3.87
CA GLN A 22 7.59 7.47 -3.30
C GLN A 22 7.98 6.18 -2.57
N ILE A 23 7.11 5.68 -1.69
CA ILE A 23 7.33 4.45 -0.93
C ILE A 23 7.42 3.25 -1.88
N ALA A 24 6.55 3.18 -2.88
CA ALA A 24 6.58 2.11 -3.88
C ALA A 24 7.92 2.07 -4.63
N LYS A 25 8.52 3.23 -4.96
CA LYS A 25 9.83 3.31 -5.61
C LYS A 25 10.97 2.93 -4.67
N GLU A 26 10.97 3.47 -3.45
CA GLU A 26 12.00 3.21 -2.44
C GLU A 26 12.07 1.71 -2.11
N LEU A 27 10.93 1.06 -1.95
CA LEU A 27 10.80 -0.37 -1.66
C LEU A 27 10.78 -1.26 -2.91
N ARG A 28 10.83 -0.66 -4.12
CA ARG A 28 10.76 -1.34 -5.42
C ARG A 28 9.56 -2.28 -5.57
N LEU A 29 8.42 -1.91 -4.99
CA LEU A 29 7.18 -2.67 -5.06
C LEU A 29 6.65 -2.74 -6.49
N LYS A 30 6.11 -3.90 -6.84
CA LYS A 30 5.48 -4.19 -8.13
C LYS A 30 4.07 -4.73 -7.92
N ALA A 31 3.24 -4.60 -8.95
CA ALA A 31 1.92 -5.22 -8.95
C ALA A 31 2.07 -6.74 -8.82
N GLY A 32 1.35 -7.33 -7.86
CA GLY A 32 1.41 -8.76 -7.56
C GLY A 32 2.39 -9.14 -6.44
N ASP A 33 3.22 -8.21 -5.95
CA ASP A 33 4.04 -8.50 -4.77
C ASP A 33 3.17 -8.73 -3.53
N GLU A 34 3.49 -9.75 -2.76
CA GLU A 34 2.89 -9.98 -1.44
C GLU A 34 3.55 -9.07 -0.40
N VAL A 35 2.74 -8.47 0.46
CA VAL A 35 3.18 -7.55 1.51
C VAL A 35 2.44 -7.84 2.82
N VAL A 36 3.11 -7.60 3.94
CA VAL A 36 2.47 -7.59 5.27
C VAL A 36 1.99 -6.17 5.56
N LEU A 37 0.72 -6.05 5.96
CA LEU A 37 0.11 -4.79 6.36
C LEU A 37 -0.28 -4.87 7.84
N GLU A 38 0.21 -3.93 8.63
CA GLU A 38 -0.15 -3.77 10.04
C GLU A 38 -1.08 -2.55 10.19
N ILE A 39 -2.20 -2.72 10.89
CA ILE A 39 -3.23 -1.69 11.11
C ILE A 39 -3.55 -1.68 12.61
N ASP A 40 -3.46 -0.50 13.24
CA ASP A 40 -3.88 -0.24 14.61
C ASP A 40 -5.34 0.28 14.65
#